data_AF-A0A0D2YEI5-F1
#
_entry.id   AF-A0A0D2YEI5-F1
#
_cell.length_a   1.000
_cell.length_b   1.000
_cell.length_c   1.000
_cell.angle_alpha   90.00
_cell.angle_beta   90.00
_cell.angle_gamma   90.00
#
_symmetry.space_group_name_H-M   'P 1'
#
loop_
_entity.id
_entity.type
_entity.pdbx_description
1 polymer ?
#
loop_
_entity_poly.entity_id
_entity_poly.type
_entity_poly.pdbx_seq_one_letter_code
_entity_poly.pdbx_strand_id
1 'polypeptide(L)'
;MNELDKYQSIRDAHLDESLLISQLIGLVRDQTGQAFGLLLNYIDCGHRILLCAAQPDTSRELRPTWAQQLHAAGIVWGDAKPDNVLVDQKNDAWLIDFGGGYTNGWVSKELSGTVEGDLQALKKINEFLFQGSL
;
A
#
# COMPACT_ATOMS: atom_id res chain seq x y z
N MET A 1 -14.73 9.19 -4.31
CA MET A 1 -13.64 9.42 -3.34
C MET A 1 -12.37 9.60 -4.15
N ASN A 2 -11.73 10.76 -4.06
CA ASN A 2 -10.44 11.00 -4.69
C ASN A 2 -9.30 10.61 -3.72
N GLU A 3 -8.05 10.60 -4.21
CA GLU A 3 -6.88 10.24 -3.39
C GLU A 3 -6.72 11.10 -2.12
N LEU A 4 -7.09 12.39 -2.21
CA LEU A 4 -7.01 13.31 -1.09
C LEU A 4 -8.00 12.98 0.03
N ASP A 5 -9.22 12.58 -0.32
CA ASP A 5 -10.24 12.15 0.64
C ASP A 5 -9.74 10.95 1.47
N LYS A 6 -8.95 10.06 0.85
CA LYS A 6 -8.37 8.89 1.54
C LYS A 6 -7.25 9.29 2.49
N TYR A 7 -6.30 10.13 2.05
CA TYR A 7 -5.27 10.64 2.96
C TYR A 7 -5.87 11.43 4.13
N GLN A 8 -6.95 12.18 3.88
CA GLN A 8 -7.70 12.84 4.94
C GLN A 8 -8.34 11.83 5.90
N SER A 9 -8.98 10.77 5.39
CA SER A 9 -9.57 9.72 6.22
C SER A 9 -8.54 8.99 7.08
N ILE A 10 -7.37 8.68 6.50
CA ILE A 10 -6.22 8.08 7.20
C ILE A 10 -5.77 8.97 8.36
N ARG A 11 -5.62 10.28 8.11
CA ARG A 11 -5.22 11.25 9.13
C ARG A 11 -6.28 11.38 10.23
N ASP A 12 -7.55 11.45 9.86
CA ASP A 12 -8.66 11.66 10.80
C ASP A 12 -8.95 10.40 11.64
N ALA A 13 -8.57 9.22 11.15
CA ALA A 13 -8.71 7.95 11.85
C ALA A 13 -7.76 7.79 13.06
N HIS A 14 -6.82 8.72 13.30
CA HIS A 14 -5.83 8.67 14.40
C HIS A 14 -5.16 7.30 14.51
N LEU A 15 -4.82 6.77 13.34
CA LEU A 15 -4.19 5.49 13.17
C LEU A 15 -2.87 5.46 13.97
N ASP A 16 -2.63 4.33 14.64
CA ASP A 16 -1.43 4.07 15.42
C ASP A 16 -0.17 4.41 14.62
N GLU A 17 0.81 5.07 15.23
CA GLU A 17 2.11 5.39 14.62
C GLU A 17 2.87 4.12 14.18
N SER A 18 2.46 2.94 14.65
CA SER A 18 2.94 1.64 14.19
C SER A 18 2.52 1.30 12.74
N LEU A 19 1.62 2.08 12.14
CA LEU A 19 1.13 1.88 10.78
C LEU A 19 2.10 2.43 9.74
N LEU A 20 2.76 1.50 9.05
CA LEU A 20 3.74 1.79 8.02
C LEU A 20 3.03 2.09 6.69
N ILE A 21 2.59 3.33 6.55
CA ILE A 21 1.90 3.83 5.37
C ILE A 21 2.52 5.16 4.94
N SER A 22 2.44 5.47 3.65
CA SER A 22 2.77 6.81 3.17
C SER A 22 1.83 7.86 3.78
N GLN A 23 2.41 8.97 4.21
CA GLN A 23 1.75 10.06 4.91
C GLN A 23 1.78 11.31 4.05
N LEU A 24 0.63 11.96 3.90
CA LEU A 24 0.51 13.23 3.22
C LEU A 24 1.07 14.36 4.09
N ILE A 25 2.19 14.94 3.66
CA ILE A 25 2.81 16.11 4.31
C ILE A 25 2.19 17.41 3.82
N GLY A 26 1.86 17.48 2.53
CA GLY A 26 1.30 18.71 1.96
C GLY A 26 0.90 18.61 0.50
N LEU A 27 0.42 19.72 -0.04
CA LEU A 27 0.03 19.86 -1.44
C LEU A 27 1.03 20.75 -2.16
N VAL A 28 1.43 20.32 -3.36
CA VAL A 28 2.19 21.16 -4.28
C VAL A 28 1.18 21.99 -5.07
N ARG A 29 1.27 23.31 -4.95
CA ARG A 29 0.37 24.27 -5.62
C ARG A 29 1.17 25.26 -6.45
N ASP A 30 0.56 25.74 -7.53
CA ASP A 30 1.10 26.87 -8.28
C ASP A 30 0.77 28.22 -7.62
N GLN A 31 1.19 29.29 -8.27
CA GLN A 31 0.90 30.67 -7.87
C GLN A 31 -0.59 31.06 -7.93
N THR A 32 -1.43 30.28 -8.62
CA THR A 32 -2.90 30.50 -8.68
C THR A 32 -3.63 29.76 -7.56
N GLY A 33 -2.95 28.89 -6.83
CA GLY A 33 -3.52 28.04 -5.78
C GLY A 33 -4.04 26.69 -6.28
N GLN A 34 -3.86 26.38 -7.57
CA GLN A 34 -4.21 25.09 -8.15
C GLN A 34 -3.22 24.02 -7.68
N ALA A 35 -3.72 22.87 -7.21
CA ALA A 35 -2.89 21.75 -6.79
C ALA A 35 -2.44 20.91 -8.00
N PHE A 36 -1.14 20.61 -8.06
CA PHE A 36 -0.49 19.81 -9.11
C PHE A 36 0.05 18.47 -8.61
N GLY A 37 0.15 18.29 -7.29
CA GLY A 37 0.67 17.05 -6.73
C GLY A 37 0.61 17.00 -5.22
N LEU A 38 0.95 15.82 -4.72
CA LEU A 38 1.04 15.49 -3.31
C LEU A 38 2.51 15.46 -2.89
N LEU A 39 2.81 16.01 -1.72
CA LEU A 39 4.08 15.80 -1.04
C LEU A 39 3.88 14.72 0.02
N LEU A 40 4.52 13.58 -0.18
CA LEU A 40 4.47 12.43 0.74
C LEU A 40 5.78 12.30 1.53
N ASN A 41 5.73 11.63 2.68
CA ASN A 41 6.95 11.26 3.40
C ASN A 41 7.85 10.36 2.56
N TYR A 42 9.15 10.57 2.70
CA TYR A 42 10.14 9.73 2.05
C TYR A 42 10.29 8.40 2.79
N ILE A 43 10.22 7.30 2.04
CA ILE A 43 10.45 5.93 2.53
C ILE A 43 11.70 5.40 1.82
N ASP A 44 12.79 5.23 2.58
CA ASP A 44 14.03 4.66 2.05
C ASP A 44 13.88 3.14 1.85
N CYS A 45 13.57 2.76 0.62
CA CYS A 45 13.37 1.37 0.21
C CYS A 45 14.33 0.91 -0.90
N GLY A 46 15.25 1.76 -1.35
CA GLY A 46 16.15 1.42 -2.48
C GLY A 46 15.40 0.94 -3.74
N HIS A 47 14.20 1.45 -4.00
CA HIS A 47 13.31 1.04 -5.10
C HIS A 47 12.78 -0.41 -5.01
N ARG A 48 12.74 -0.98 -3.81
CA ARG A 48 12.28 -2.35 -3.57
C ARG A 48 10.79 -2.38 -3.25
N ILE A 49 9.99 -2.83 -4.22
CA ILE A 49 8.59 -3.22 -4.02
C ILE A 49 8.47 -4.64 -3.47
N LEU A 50 7.33 -4.99 -2.87
CA LEU A 50 7.09 -6.31 -2.28
C LEU A 50 7.25 -7.45 -3.30
N LEU A 51 6.87 -7.23 -4.56
CA LEU A 51 7.06 -8.19 -5.64
C LEU A 51 8.54 -8.56 -5.85
N CYS A 52 9.43 -7.56 -5.79
CA CYS A 52 10.89 -7.75 -5.87
C CYS A 52 11.45 -8.30 -4.56
N ALA A 53 10.81 -8.01 -3.42
CA ALA A 53 11.26 -8.46 -2.12
C ALA A 53 10.92 -9.93 -1.83
N ALA A 54 9.82 -10.47 -2.37
CA ALA A 54 9.33 -11.81 -2.05
C ALA A 54 9.91 -12.91 -2.97
N GLN A 55 11.09 -12.69 -3.55
CA GLN A 55 11.76 -13.65 -4.44
C GLN A 55 12.12 -14.96 -3.69
N PRO A 56 12.30 -16.08 -4.41
CA PRO A 56 12.54 -17.40 -3.80
C PRO A 56 13.78 -17.48 -2.89
N ASP A 57 14.77 -16.63 -3.14
CA ASP A 57 16.02 -16.50 -2.40
C ASP A 57 15.90 -15.64 -1.13
N THR A 58 14.83 -14.86 -0.99
CA THR A 58 14.59 -14.04 0.20
C THR A 58 14.09 -14.90 1.37
N SER A 59 14.60 -14.61 2.57
CA SER A 59 14.25 -15.35 3.80
C SER A 59 12.74 -15.48 3.96
N ARG A 60 12.28 -16.73 4.13
CA ARG A 60 10.85 -17.01 4.33
C ARG A 60 10.32 -16.46 5.65
N GLU A 61 11.21 -16.17 6.60
CA GLU A 61 10.87 -15.64 7.93
C GLU A 61 10.31 -14.21 7.88
N LEU A 62 10.58 -13.45 6.81
CA LEU A 62 10.07 -12.09 6.64
C LEU A 62 8.60 -12.06 6.18
N ARG A 63 8.14 -13.11 5.49
CA ARG A 63 6.81 -13.18 4.86
C ARG A 63 5.67 -13.08 5.90
N PRO A 64 5.72 -13.76 7.07
CA PRO A 64 4.74 -13.56 8.13
C PRO A 64 4.68 -12.12 8.65
N THR A 65 5.83 -11.47 8.83
CA THR A 65 5.90 -10.08 9.30
C THR A 65 5.23 -9.13 8.31
N TRP A 66 5.52 -9.26 7.02
CA TRP A 66 4.88 -8.45 5.99
C TRP A 66 3.36 -8.67 5.97
N ALA A 67 2.91 -9.94 5.95
CA ALA A 67 1.49 -10.27 5.99
C ALA A 67 0.77 -9.62 7.19
N GLN A 68 1.40 -9.66 8.36
CA GLN A 68 0.86 -9.04 9.58
C GLN A 68 0.77 -7.51 9.46
N GLN A 69 1.82 -6.85 8.95
CA GLN A 69 1.85 -5.39 8.76
C GLN A 69 0.75 -4.93 7.78
N LEU A 70 0.55 -5.67 6.67
CA LEU A 70 -0.49 -5.35 5.68
C LEU A 70 -1.91 -5.53 6.25
N HIS A 71 -2.13 -6.55 7.11
CA HIS A 71 -3.43 -6.74 7.76
C HIS A 71 -3.69 -5.73 8.88
N ALA A 72 -2.66 -5.34 9.64
CA ALA A 72 -2.78 -4.35 10.71
C ALA A 72 -3.20 -2.98 10.19
N ALA A 73 -2.94 -2.70 8.90
CA ALA A 73 -3.29 -1.46 8.21
C ALA A 73 -4.69 -0.92 8.52
N GLY A 74 -5.70 -1.80 8.55
CA GLY A 74 -7.09 -1.42 8.83
C GLY A 74 -7.70 -0.38 7.87
N ILE A 75 -6.99 -0.03 6.79
CA ILE A 75 -7.33 1.00 5.81
C ILE A 75 -7.83 0.34 4.53
N VAL A 76 -8.75 1.01 3.84
CA VAL A 76 -9.16 0.70 2.46
C VAL A 76 -8.15 1.32 1.49
N TRP A 77 -7.41 0.50 0.76
CA TRP A 77 -6.38 0.91 -0.20
C TRP A 77 -7.05 1.34 -1.50
N GLY A 78 -7.99 0.53 -1.98
CA GLY A 78 -8.74 0.71 -3.23
C GLY A 78 -7.99 0.32 -4.51
N ASP A 79 -6.72 -0.07 -4.42
CA ASP A 79 -5.93 -0.74 -5.48
C ASP A 79 -4.86 -1.65 -4.85
N ALA A 80 -5.29 -2.54 -3.95
CA ALA A 80 -4.35 -3.42 -3.24
C ALA A 80 -3.61 -4.39 -4.16
N LYS A 81 -2.28 -4.30 -4.15
CA LYS A 81 -1.34 -5.14 -4.92
C LYS A 81 0.10 -5.00 -4.37
N PRO A 82 1.01 -5.96 -4.63
CA PRO A 82 2.41 -5.89 -4.20
C PRO A 82 3.18 -4.69 -4.75
N ASP A 83 2.79 -4.15 -5.90
CA ASP A 83 3.40 -2.94 -6.50
C ASP A 83 3.20 -1.70 -5.62
N ASN A 84 2.10 -1.67 -4.87
CA ASN A 84 1.75 -0.59 -3.93
C ASN A 84 2.24 -0.88 -2.51
N VAL A 85 3.20 -1.81 -2.37
CA VAL A 85 3.87 -2.11 -1.12
C VAL A 85 5.38 -1.96 -1.31
N LEU A 86 5.99 -1.06 -0.55
CA LEU A 86 7.45 -0.92 -0.48
C LEU A 86 8.01 -1.81 0.65
N VAL A 87 9.24 -2.29 0.49
CA VAL A 87 9.98 -2.94 1.57
C VAL A 87 11.22 -2.11 1.88
N ASP A 88 11.27 -1.53 3.08
CA ASP A 88 12.33 -0.60 3.46
C ASP A 88 13.66 -1.30 3.81
N GLN A 89 14.69 -0.53 4.15
CA GLN A 89 16.00 -1.05 4.56
C GLN A 89 15.96 -1.92 5.83
N LYS A 90 14.90 -1.83 6.65
CA LYS A 90 14.67 -2.64 7.85
C LYS A 90 13.86 -3.90 7.55
N ASN A 91 13.48 -4.12 6.29
CA ASN A 91 12.56 -5.16 5.84
C ASN A 91 11.13 -4.98 6.37
N ASP A 92 10.71 -3.76 6.65
CA ASP A 92 9.32 -3.49 6.97
C ASP A 92 8.50 -3.20 5.69
N ALA A 93 7.25 -3.67 5.66
CA ALA A 93 6.33 -3.46 4.55
C ALA A 93 5.54 -2.16 4.72
N TRP A 94 5.70 -1.25 3.77
CA TRP A 94 5.04 0.06 3.75
C TRP A 94 3.96 0.13 2.67
N LEU A 95 2.76 0.57 3.04
CA LEU A 95 1.69 0.83 2.06
C LEU A 95 1.86 2.19 1.40
N ILE A 96 1.78 2.20 0.08
CA ILE A 96 1.81 3.42 -0.72
C ILE A 96 0.62 3.46 -1.68
N ASP A 97 0.42 4.63 -2.29
CA ASP A 97 -0.56 4.84 -3.36
C ASP A 97 -2.00 4.47 -2.98
N PHE A 98 -2.68 5.46 -2.41
CA PHE A 98 -4.10 5.41 -2.10
C PHE A 98 -4.95 6.02 -3.23
N GLY A 99 -4.38 6.31 -4.41
CA GLY A 99 -5.12 6.89 -5.54
C GLY A 99 -6.29 6.01 -6.00
N GLY A 100 -6.21 4.72 -5.70
CA GLY A 100 -7.13 3.71 -6.19
C GLY A 100 -6.90 3.46 -7.69
N GLY A 101 -7.72 2.59 -8.25
CA GLY A 101 -7.55 2.16 -9.63
C GLY A 101 -8.11 0.76 -9.81
N TYR A 102 -7.84 0.20 -10.99
CA TYR A 102 -8.13 -1.20 -11.27
C TYR A 102 -6.89 -1.84 -11.88
N THR A 103 -6.34 -2.81 -11.16
CA THR A 103 -5.26 -3.65 -11.66
C THR A 103 -5.78 -5.06 -11.91
N ASN A 104 -5.75 -5.49 -13.17
CA ASN A 104 -6.20 -6.84 -13.55
C ASN A 104 -5.34 -7.91 -12.83
N GLY A 105 -5.98 -8.97 -12.33
CA GLY A 105 -5.32 -10.06 -11.62
C GLY A 105 -5.38 -9.97 -10.09
N TRP A 106 -5.48 -8.77 -9.51
CA TRP A 106 -5.50 -8.59 -8.05
C TRP A 106 -6.91 -8.53 -7.48
N VAL A 107 -7.76 -7.67 -8.04
CA VAL A 107 -9.15 -7.51 -7.61
C VAL A 107 -10.08 -7.77 -8.79
N SER A 108 -11.28 -8.32 -8.56
CA SER A 108 -12.30 -8.37 -9.61
C SER A 108 -12.77 -6.95 -9.94
N LYS A 109 -13.12 -6.68 -11.20
CA LYS A 109 -13.45 -5.32 -11.63
C LYS A 109 -14.65 -4.74 -10.86
N GLU A 110 -15.56 -5.61 -10.45
CA GLU A 110 -16.77 -5.27 -9.69
C GLU A 110 -16.46 -4.88 -8.23
N LEU A 111 -15.33 -5.32 -7.69
CA LEU A 111 -14.90 -5.05 -6.31
C LEU A 111 -13.80 -3.98 -6.23
N SER A 112 -13.41 -3.39 -7.36
CA SER A 112 -12.37 -2.36 -7.42
C SER A 112 -12.76 -1.16 -6.56
N GLY A 113 -11.86 -0.72 -5.67
CA GLY A 113 -12.11 0.42 -4.79
C GLY A 113 -13.00 0.12 -3.58
N THR A 114 -13.35 -1.15 -3.30
CA THR A 114 -14.15 -1.52 -2.11
C THR A 114 -13.29 -2.25 -1.07
N VAL A 115 -13.81 -2.28 0.17
CA VAL A 115 -13.20 -3.03 1.29
C VAL A 115 -13.07 -4.52 0.93
N GLU A 116 -14.12 -5.09 0.33
CA GLU A 116 -14.15 -6.48 -0.09
C GLU A 116 -13.10 -6.78 -1.16
N GLY A 117 -12.88 -5.82 -2.07
CA GLY A 117 -11.81 -5.90 -3.07
C GLY A 117 -10.42 -5.92 -2.45
N ASP A 118 -10.18 -5.04 -1.47
CA ASP A 118 -8.89 -5.01 -0.77
C ASP A 118 -8.65 -6.30 0.05
N LEU A 119 -9.69 -6.85 0.70
CA LEU A 119 -9.60 -8.14 1.37
C LEU A 119 -9.30 -9.29 0.40
N GLN A 120 -9.90 -9.27 -0.79
CA GLN A 120 -9.59 -10.24 -1.85
C GLN A 120 -8.14 -10.13 -2.30
N ALA A 121 -7.64 -8.92 -2.53
CA ALA A 121 -6.25 -8.68 -2.90
C ALA A 121 -5.29 -9.09 -1.79
N LEU A 122 -5.55 -8.74 -0.53
CA LEU A 122 -4.75 -9.16 0.62
C LEU A 122 -4.62 -10.68 0.72
N LYS A 123 -5.72 -11.41 0.47
CA LYS A 123 -5.68 -12.87 0.40
C LYS A 123 -4.73 -13.37 -0.69
N LYS A 124 -4.78 -12.78 -1.89
CA LYS A 124 -3.85 -13.14 -2.99
C LYS A 124 -2.41 -12.76 -2.69
N ILE A 125 -2.17 -11.62 -2.05
CA ILE A 125 -0.83 -11.21 -1.61
C ILE A 125 -0.29 -12.25 -0.62
N ASN A 126 -1.10 -12.74 0.32
CA ASN A 126 -0.69 -13.82 1.21
C ASN A 126 -0.38 -15.11 0.45
N GLU A 127 -1.22 -15.52 -0.50
CA GLU A 127 -0.97 -16.70 -1.35
C GLU A 127 0.36 -16.54 -2.11
N PHE A 128 0.59 -15.39 -2.74
CA PHE A 128 1.85 -15.03 -3.37
C PHE A 128 3.04 -15.13 -2.39
N LEU A 129 2.91 -14.54 -1.21
CA LEU A 129 3.93 -14.56 -0.17
C LEU A 129 4.26 -15.96 0.31
N PHE A 130 3.32 -16.89 0.42
CA PHE A 130 3.59 -18.22 1.00
C PHE A 130 3.78 -19.34 -0.03
N GLN A 131 3.20 -19.20 -1.22
CA GLN A 131 3.15 -20.25 -2.25
C GLN A 131 4.02 -19.91 -3.47
N GLY A 132 4.39 -18.64 -3.66
CA GLY A 132 5.28 -18.21 -4.75
C GLY A 132 4.65 -18.24 -6.14
N SER A 133 3.33 -18.36 -6.25
CA SER A 133 2.60 -18.24 -7.52
C SER A 133 1.76 -16.96 -7.54
N LEU A 134 1.82 -16.24 -8.66
CA LEU A 134 0.82 -15.24 -9.06
C LEU A 134 -0.28 -15.90 -9.89
#